data_AF-A0AA35K7C1-F1
#
_entry.id   AF-A0AA35K7C1-F1
#
_cell.length_a   1.000
_cell.length_b   1.000
_cell.length_c   1.000
_cell.angle_alpha   90.00
_cell.angle_beta   90.00
_cell.angle_gamma   90.00
#
_symmetry.space_group_name_H-M   'P 1'
#
loop_
_entity.id
_entity.type
_entity.pdbx_description
1 polymer ?
#
loop_
_entity_poly.entity_id
_entity_poly.type
_entity_poly.pdbx_seq_one_letter_code
_entity_poly.pdbx_strand_id
1 'polypeptide(L)'
;MHLFGTLQNQFLRRLLKLPMCVSNAAIRLELMIASLETVIWKRVFGYWLSSWHRLPNHYLFQCLWRDDFVNPWVGKIHAKLLSIGISPADSLKMNLRSAKRLIEQRLADIENQHNLAGGDGVCSPRVIHQYCYCKNARYGL
;
A
#
# COMPACT_ATOMS: atom_id res chain seq x y z
N MET A 1 2.59 9.02 7.60
CA MET A 1 2.03 8.38 6.38
C MET A 1 1.35 9.37 5.42
N HIS A 2 0.63 10.37 5.92
CA HIS A 2 -0.16 11.34 5.11
C HIS A 2 0.64 12.05 3.99
N LEU A 3 1.93 12.31 4.20
CA LEU A 3 2.81 13.00 3.25
C LEU A 3 2.95 12.27 1.90
N PHE A 4 3.11 10.94 1.94
CA PHE A 4 3.31 10.13 0.73
C PHE A 4 2.09 10.11 -0.18
N GLY A 5 0.89 10.05 0.42
CA GLY A 5 -0.37 10.15 -0.32
C GLY A 5 -0.55 11.53 -0.98
N THR A 6 -0.17 12.61 -0.28
CA THR A 6 -0.27 13.96 -0.83
C THR A 6 0.69 14.18 -1.99
N LEU A 7 1.95 13.72 -1.89
CA LEU A 7 2.94 13.85 -2.95
C LEU A 7 2.52 13.09 -4.22
N GLN A 8 2.10 11.84 -4.08
CA GLN A 8 1.63 11.02 -5.21
C GLN A 8 0.42 11.69 -5.89
N ASN A 9 -0.53 12.19 -5.10
CA ASN A 9 -1.72 12.88 -5.61
C ASN A 9 -1.35 14.16 -6.38
N GLN A 10 -0.47 15.01 -5.83
CA GLN A 10 -0.01 16.22 -6.50
C GLN A 10 0.70 15.92 -7.82
N PHE A 11 1.56 14.90 -7.83
CA PHE A 11 2.26 14.45 -9.03
C PHE A 11 1.28 13.99 -10.12
N LEU A 12 0.35 13.09 -9.78
CA LEU A 12 -0.63 12.56 -10.74
C LEU A 12 -1.56 13.64 -11.30
N ARG A 13 -2.01 14.58 -10.45
CA ARG A 13 -2.85 15.71 -10.89
C ARG A 13 -2.13 16.63 -11.87
N ARG A 14 -0.85 16.93 -11.62
CA ARG A 14 -0.04 17.75 -12.54
C ARG A 14 0.21 17.03 -13.85
N LEU A 15 0.53 15.73 -13.80
CA LEU A 15 0.79 14.92 -14.97
C LEU A 15 -0.43 14.81 -15.90
N LEU A 16 -1.62 14.64 -15.32
CA LEU A 16 -2.87 14.38 -16.04
C LEU A 16 -3.79 15.59 -16.14
N LYS A 17 -3.38 16.77 -15.64
CA LYS A 17 -4.16 18.02 -15.61
C LYS A 17 -5.56 17.85 -15.00
N LEU A 18 -5.65 17.13 -13.89
CA LEU A 18 -6.94 16.76 -13.27
C LEU A 18 -7.48 17.87 -12.37
N PRO A 19 -8.81 18.15 -12.39
CA PRO A 19 -9.42 19.13 -11.48
C PRO A 19 -9.47 18.60 -10.05
N MET A 20 -9.56 19.52 -9.08
CA MET A 20 -9.59 19.18 -7.64
C MET A 20 -10.82 18.34 -7.24
N CYS A 21 -11.90 18.36 -8.03
CA CYS A 21 -13.13 17.63 -7.74
C CYS A 21 -13.01 16.11 -7.91
N VAL A 22 -11.98 15.61 -8.61
CA VAL A 22 -11.72 14.17 -8.75
C VAL A 22 -11.01 13.65 -7.51
N SER A 23 -11.54 12.59 -6.87
CA SER A 23 -10.93 12.01 -5.67
C SER A 23 -9.63 11.27 -6.01
N ASN A 24 -8.64 11.28 -5.10
CA ASN A 24 -7.38 10.56 -5.30
C ASN A 24 -7.57 9.03 -5.39
N ALA A 25 -8.65 8.51 -4.81
CA ALA A 25 -9.02 7.10 -4.93
C ALA A 25 -9.51 6.77 -6.36
N ALA A 26 -10.36 7.61 -6.95
CA ALA A 26 -10.81 7.46 -8.33
C ALA A 26 -9.65 7.51 -9.33
N ILE A 27 -8.71 8.45 -9.15
CA ILE A 27 -7.49 8.55 -9.97
C ILE A 27 -6.70 7.24 -9.93
N ARG A 28 -6.50 6.67 -8.75
CA ARG A 28 -5.74 5.42 -8.58
C ARG A 28 -6.46 4.22 -9.17
N LEU A 29 -7.78 4.12 -9.03
CA LEU A 29 -8.58 3.05 -9.63
C LEU A 29 -8.49 3.07 -11.17
N GLU A 30 -8.69 4.22 -11.79
CA GLU A 30 -8.74 4.31 -13.26
C GLU A 30 -7.39 4.12 -13.95
N LEU A 31 -6.31 4.52 -13.27
CA LEU A 31 -4.96 4.32 -13.75
C LEU A 31 -4.38 2.97 -13.34
N MET A 32 -5.09 2.20 -12.50
CA MET A 32 -4.61 0.95 -11.90
C MET A 32 -3.27 1.13 -11.16
N ILE A 33 -3.10 2.28 -10.48
CA ILE A 33 -1.86 2.62 -9.75
C ILE A 33 -2.06 2.37 -8.26
N ALA A 34 -1.15 1.58 -7.68
CA ALA A 34 -1.08 1.39 -6.23
C ALA A 34 -0.57 2.65 -5.52
N SER A 35 -0.99 2.84 -4.28
CA SER A 35 -0.47 3.89 -3.41
C SER A 35 1.01 3.64 -3.14
N LEU A 36 1.74 4.73 -2.93
CA LEU A 36 3.14 4.66 -2.57
C LEU A 36 3.35 3.88 -1.26
N GLU A 37 2.41 3.98 -0.32
CA GLU A 37 2.40 3.17 0.90
C GLU A 37 2.36 1.67 0.59
N THR A 38 1.43 1.21 -0.24
CA THR A 38 1.35 -0.20 -0.63
C THR A 38 2.64 -0.67 -1.29
N VAL A 39 3.20 0.13 -2.19
CA VAL A 39 4.46 -0.20 -2.88
C VAL A 39 5.61 -0.34 -1.88
N ILE A 40 5.72 0.57 -0.91
CA ILE A 40 6.74 0.50 0.15
C ILE A 40 6.56 -0.77 0.98
N TRP A 41 5.35 -1.08 1.41
CA TRP A 41 5.09 -2.29 2.21
C TRP A 41 5.39 -3.57 1.45
N LYS A 42 5.06 -3.66 0.15
CA LYS A 42 5.44 -4.81 -0.68
C LYS A 42 6.97 -5.01 -0.69
N ARG A 43 7.74 -3.93 -0.81
CA ARG A 43 9.21 -3.99 -0.75
C ARG A 43 9.74 -4.40 0.63
N VAL A 44 9.19 -3.82 1.70
CA VAL A 44 9.56 -4.14 3.09
C VAL A 44 9.33 -5.62 3.37
N PHE A 45 8.15 -6.15 3.05
CA PHE A 45 7.86 -7.57 3.25
C PHE A 45 8.70 -8.48 2.35
N GLY A 46 8.92 -8.08 1.09
CA GLY A 46 9.80 -8.82 0.19
C GLY A 46 11.22 -8.95 0.73
N TYR A 47 11.78 -7.85 1.27
CA TYR A 47 13.10 -7.86 1.89
C TYR A 47 13.13 -8.68 3.17
N TRP A 48 12.15 -8.49 4.05
CA TRP A 48 12.05 -9.20 5.33
C TRP A 48 11.93 -10.72 5.13
N LEU A 49 10.99 -11.18 4.29
CA LEU A 49 10.83 -12.60 3.99
C LEU A 49 12.06 -13.21 3.32
N SER A 50 12.69 -12.49 2.39
CA SER A 50 13.89 -12.97 1.71
C SER A 50 15.06 -13.08 2.69
N SER A 51 15.20 -12.13 3.61
CA SER A 51 16.21 -12.17 4.67
C SER A 51 15.99 -13.38 5.58
N TRP A 52 14.73 -13.65 5.94
CA TRP A 52 14.37 -14.83 6.72
C TRP A 52 14.75 -16.15 6.02
N HIS A 53 14.35 -16.29 4.76
CA HIS A 53 14.59 -17.53 4.00
C HIS A 53 16.05 -17.73 3.59
N ARG A 54 16.84 -16.65 3.47
CA ARG A 54 18.27 -16.71 3.15
C ARG A 54 19.16 -17.07 4.34
N LEU A 55 18.61 -17.17 5.55
CA LEU A 55 19.36 -17.58 6.74
C LEU A 55 19.09 -19.08 7.01
N PRO A 56 19.83 -20.00 6.35
CA PRO A 56 19.60 -21.44 6.48
C PRO A 56 19.92 -21.97 7.89
N ASN A 57 20.72 -21.23 8.66
CA ASN A 57 21.05 -21.59 10.03
C ASN A 57 20.17 -20.82 11.02
N HIS A 58 19.28 -21.54 11.70
CA HIS A 58 18.54 -21.05 12.87
C HIS A 58 19.47 -20.44 13.93
N TYR A 59 20.75 -20.80 13.93
CA TYR A 59 21.78 -20.27 14.82
C TYR A 59 22.03 -18.76 14.64
N LEU A 60 22.16 -18.24 13.42
CA LEU A 60 22.34 -16.80 13.18
C LEU A 60 21.11 -16.00 13.60
N PHE A 61 19.92 -16.57 13.38
CA PHE A 61 18.67 -15.98 13.85
C PHE A 61 18.57 -15.99 15.39
N GLN A 62 18.98 -17.09 16.04
CA GLN A 62 19.06 -17.18 17.50
C GLN A 62 20.12 -16.22 18.07
N CYS A 63 21.24 -16.00 17.38
CA CYS A 63 22.26 -15.00 17.77
C CYS A 63 21.72 -13.58 17.64
N LEU A 64 21.00 -13.25 16.55
CA LEU A 64 20.33 -11.95 16.38
C LEU A 64 19.19 -11.73 17.38
N TRP A 65 18.58 -12.80 17.90
CA TRP A 65 17.52 -12.74 18.92
C TRP A 65 18.07 -12.73 20.36
N ARG A 66 19.26 -13.28 20.59
CA ARG A 66 20.01 -13.18 21.84
C ARG A 66 20.74 -11.84 21.98
N ASP A 67 20.85 -11.09 20.90
CA ASP A 67 21.34 -9.72 20.92
C ASP A 67 20.28 -8.84 21.62
N ASP A 68 20.68 -8.01 22.58
CA ASP A 68 19.78 -7.06 23.26
C ASP A 68 19.26 -5.96 22.32
N PHE A 69 19.57 -6.05 21.03
CA PHE A 69 19.10 -5.17 19.99
C PHE A 69 17.63 -5.43 19.66
N VAL A 70 16.74 -4.72 20.36
CA VAL A 70 15.32 -4.65 20.03
C VAL A 70 15.15 -3.91 18.71
N ASN A 71 15.10 -4.64 17.59
CA ASN A 71 14.86 -4.04 16.28
C ASN A 71 13.40 -3.52 16.20
N PRO A 72 13.17 -2.19 16.17
CA PRO A 72 11.82 -1.62 16.16
C PRO A 72 11.05 -1.95 14.87
N TRP A 73 11.73 -2.39 13.82
CA TRP A 73 11.09 -2.82 12.57
C TRP A 73 10.35 -4.15 12.70
N VAL A 74 10.82 -5.07 13.55
CA VAL A 74 10.16 -6.38 13.72
C VAL A 74 8.75 -6.18 14.25
N GLY A 75 8.59 -5.36 15.30
CA GLY A 75 7.28 -5.01 15.85
C GLY A 75 6.36 -4.33 14.81
N LYS A 76 6.90 -3.41 14.00
CA LYS A 76 6.14 -2.73 12.94
C LYS A 76 5.69 -3.68 11.82
N ILE A 77 6.56 -4.61 11.41
CA ILE A 77 6.27 -5.62 10.39
C ILE A 77 5.22 -6.59 10.91
N HIS A 78 5.35 -7.06 12.16
CA HIS A 78 4.38 -7.95 12.79
C HIS A 78 3.01 -7.26 12.93
N ALA A 79 2.99 -6.03 13.43
CA ALA A 79 1.76 -5.25 13.53
C ALA A 79 1.10 -5.05 12.16
N LYS A 80 1.89 -4.76 11.10
CA LYS A 80 1.34 -4.63 9.75
C LYS A 80 0.83 -5.97 9.20
N LEU A 81 1.51 -7.09 9.42
CA LEU A 81 1.02 -8.44 9.03
C LEU A 81 -0.31 -8.74 9.68
N LEU A 82 -0.42 -8.50 10.98
CA LEU A 82 -1.67 -8.66 11.72
C LEU A 82 -2.78 -7.76 11.17
N SER A 83 -2.47 -6.50 10.84
CA SER A 83 -3.45 -5.57 10.26
C SER A 83 -3.98 -6.01 8.89
N ILE A 84 -3.23 -6.84 8.16
CA ILE A 84 -3.66 -7.41 6.88
C ILE A 84 -4.20 -8.84 7.01
N GLY A 85 -4.45 -9.30 8.25
CA GLY A 85 -5.03 -10.61 8.55
C GLY A 85 -4.06 -11.79 8.37
N ILE A 86 -2.75 -11.54 8.44
CA ILE A 86 -1.72 -12.59 8.31
C ILE A 86 -1.00 -12.75 9.64
N SER A 87 -0.96 -13.98 10.14
CA SER A 87 -0.12 -14.35 11.29
C SER A 87 1.36 -14.33 10.90
N PRO A 88 2.23 -13.62 11.65
CA PRO A 88 3.67 -13.64 11.40
C PRO A 88 4.25 -15.06 11.39
N ALA A 89 3.86 -15.90 12.36
CA ALA A 89 4.36 -17.27 12.45
C ALA A 89 3.98 -18.11 11.22
N ASP A 90 2.75 -17.96 10.71
CA ASP A 90 2.30 -18.72 9.56
C ASP A 90 2.96 -18.25 8.27
N SER A 91 3.22 -16.94 8.13
CA SER A 91 3.95 -16.39 7.00
C SER A 91 5.38 -16.91 6.88
N LEU A 92 6.00 -17.28 8.00
CA LEU A 92 7.38 -17.81 8.06
C LEU A 92 7.46 -19.32 7.86
N LYS A 93 6.38 -20.06 8.15
CA LYS A 93 6.28 -21.50 7.86
C LYS A 93 6.06 -21.80 6.37
N MET A 94 5.47 -20.85 5.64
CA MET A 94 5.27 -20.94 4.20
C MET A 94 6.58 -20.74 3.44
N ASN A 95 6.70 -21.34 2.26
CA ASN A 95 7.81 -21.02 1.36
C ASN A 95 7.75 -19.55 0.90
N LEU A 96 8.93 -18.99 0.61
CA LEU A 96 9.12 -17.57 0.24
C LEU A 96 8.16 -17.09 -0.85
N ARG A 97 7.96 -17.91 -1.90
CA ARG A 97 7.12 -17.54 -3.04
C ARG A 97 5.65 -17.44 -2.63
N SER A 98 5.14 -18.42 -1.89
CA SER A 98 3.76 -18.44 -1.39
C SER A 98 3.50 -17.31 -0.41
N ALA A 99 4.41 -17.10 0.56
CA ALA A 99 4.30 -16.03 1.55
C ALA A 99 4.26 -14.65 0.89
N LYS A 100 5.19 -14.41 -0.06
CA LYS A 100 5.23 -13.16 -0.82
C LYS A 100 3.94 -12.93 -1.61
N ARG A 101 3.46 -13.93 -2.35
CA ARG A 101 2.23 -13.83 -3.14
C ARG A 101 1.02 -13.51 -2.25
N LEU A 102 0.89 -14.20 -1.12
CA LEU A 102 -0.21 -13.99 -0.18
C LEU A 102 -0.22 -12.56 0.37
N ILE A 103 0.93 -12.06 0.83
CA ILE A 103 1.05 -10.70 1.36
C ILE A 103 0.77 -9.65 0.29
N GLU A 104 1.34 -9.81 -0.91
CA GLU A 104 1.12 -8.88 -2.01
C GLU A 104 -0.35 -8.82 -2.45
N GLN A 105 -1.03 -9.97 -2.44
CA GLN A 105 -2.45 -10.09 -2.72
C GLN A 105 -3.27 -9.39 -1.63
N ARG A 106 -3.04 -9.69 -0.34
CA ARG A 106 -3.78 -9.05 0.76
C ARG A 106 -3.61 -7.54 0.79
N LEU A 107 -2.40 -7.05 0.52
CA LEU A 107 -2.15 -5.61 0.42
C LEU A 107 -2.93 -4.97 -0.74
N ALA A 108 -2.98 -5.64 -1.89
CA ALA A 108 -3.73 -5.16 -3.05
C ALA A 108 -5.24 -5.17 -2.80
N ASP A 109 -5.76 -6.22 -2.17
CA ASP A 109 -7.19 -6.36 -1.86
C ASP A 109 -7.66 -5.25 -0.90
N ILE A 110 -6.92 -5.01 0.18
CA ILE A 110 -7.22 -3.96 1.17
C ILE A 110 -7.15 -2.58 0.53
N GLU A 111 -6.12 -2.33 -0.28
CA GLU A 111 -6.03 -1.07 -1.01
C GLU A 111 -7.21 -0.88 -1.98
N ASN A 112 -7.59 -1.92 -2.70
CA ASN A 112 -8.72 -1.85 -3.61
C ASN A 112 -10.03 -1.55 -2.86
N GLN A 113 -10.26 -2.21 -1.72
CA GLN A 113 -11.40 -1.93 -0.85
C GLN A 113 -11.43 -0.48 -0.38
N HIS A 114 -10.30 0.07 0.09
CA HIS A 114 -10.21 1.47 0.48
C HIS A 114 -10.44 2.43 -0.69
N ASN A 115 -9.91 2.11 -1.86
CA ASN A 115 -10.09 2.95 -3.05
C ASN A 115 -11.53 2.89 -3.56
N LEU A 116 -12.20 1.74 -3.51
CA LEU A 116 -13.62 1.63 -3.85
C LEU A 116 -14.49 2.44 -2.87
N ALA A 117 -14.23 2.33 -1.56
CA ALA A 117 -14.96 3.09 -0.55
C ALA A 117 -14.75 4.61 -0.65
N GLY A 118 -13.55 5.08 -1.05
CA GLY A 118 -13.24 6.50 -1.24
C GLY A 118 -13.39 7.02 -2.67
N GLY A 119 -13.74 6.14 -3.61
CA GLY A 119 -13.81 6.40 -5.05
C GLY A 119 -15.16 6.93 -5.50
N ASP A 120 -16.17 6.94 -4.63
CA ASP A 120 -17.50 7.46 -4.94
C ASP A 120 -17.46 8.99 -5.11
N GLY A 121 -17.47 9.44 -6.36
CA GLY A 121 -17.40 10.86 -6.70
C GLY A 121 -17.39 11.16 -8.20
N VAL A 122 -18.60 11.30 -8.77
CA VAL A 122 -19.12 12.07 -9.95
C VAL A 122 -18.27 12.27 -11.23
N CYS A 123 -16.95 12.13 -11.25
CA CYS A 123 -16.12 12.49 -12.40
C CYS A 123 -15.00 11.46 -12.65
N SER A 124 -15.04 10.83 -13.83
CA SER A 124 -14.02 9.88 -14.28
C SER A 124 -12.78 10.62 -14.82
N PRO A 125 -11.58 10.44 -14.25
CA PRO A 125 -10.33 10.95 -14.81
C PRO A 125 -10.12 10.68 -16.32
N ARG A 126 -10.63 9.58 -16.87
CA ARG A 126 -10.56 9.25 -18.30
C ARG A 126 -11.50 10.08 -19.19
N VAL A 127 -12.53 10.70 -18.63
CA VAL A 127 -13.60 11.40 -19.38
C VAL A 127 -13.40 12.92 -19.39
N ILE A 128 -12.25 13.42 -18.93
CA ILE A 128 -11.96 14.86 -18.80
C ILE A 128 -12.02 15.62 -20.13
N HIS A 129 -11.94 14.95 -21.28
CA HIS A 129 -12.11 15.59 -22.57
C HIS A 129 -13.55 15.73 -23.06
N GLN A 130 -14.55 15.17 -22.38
CA GLN A 130 -15.92 15.24 -22.90
C GLN A 130 -16.93 15.88 -21.94
N TYR A 131 -17.15 15.40 -20.71
CA TYR A 131 -18.18 16.01 -19.83
C TYR A 131 -17.93 15.65 -18.35
N CYS A 132 -17.32 16.54 -17.58
CA CYS A 132 -17.33 16.44 -16.11
C CYS A 132 -18.03 17.67 -15.53
N TYR A 133 -19.33 17.55 -15.26
CA TYR A 133 -20.05 18.49 -14.41
C TYR A 133 -19.74 18.12 -12.95
N CYS A 134 -18.79 18.82 -12.31
CA CYS A 134 -18.63 18.73 -10.86
C CYS A 134 -19.93 19.29 -10.21
N LYS A 135 -20.87 18.42 -9.84
CA LYS A 135 -22.01 18.84 -8.98
C LYS A 135 -21.42 19.30 -7.64
N ASN A 136 -21.62 20.59 -7.33
CA ASN A 136 -21.20 21.31 -6.12
C ASN A 136 -19.84 22.04 -6.15
N ALA A 137 -19.57 22.83 -7.20
CA ALA A 137 -18.92 24.12 -6.96
C ALA A 137 -19.97 25.07 -6.35
N ARG A 138 -20.16 25.00 -5.03
CA ARG A 138 -20.84 26.10 -4.32
C ARG A 138 -19.97 27.34 -4.54
N TYR A 139 -20.54 28.33 -5.23
CA TYR A 139 -20.02 29.69 -5.32
C TYR A 139 -19.65 30.18 -3.92
N GLY A 140 -18.36 30.43 -3.70
CA GLY A 140 -17.85 31.19 -2.56
C GLY A 140 -17.25 32.47 -3.09
N LEU A 141 -18.06 33.54 -3.05
CA LEU A 141 -17.58 34.90 -2.87
C LEU A 141 -16.86 35.00 -1.51
#